data_AF-A0AA86P1G6-F1
#
_entry.id   AF-A0AA86P1G6-F1
#
_cell.length_a   1.000
_cell.length_b   1.000
_cell.length_c   1.000
_cell.angle_alpha   90.00
_cell.angle_beta   90.00
_cell.angle_gamma   90.00
#
_symmetry.space_group_name_H-M   'P 1'
#
loop_
_entity.id
_entity.type
_entity.pdbx_description
1 polymer ?
#
loop_
_entity_poly.entity_id
_entity_poly.type
_entity_poly.pdbx_seq_one_letter_code
_entity_poly.pdbx_strand_id
1 'polypeptide(L)'
;MNYETMKIAMAQSMLRKKSSRALEESAFSTRFYAQDDEQYGLPDWFVQNELQNNQPNRPITAEDVAEIKEKLKEINSMPRTKKEREAVARKKMHAHQKLSQAQEKTQEIINREDLSEREKIKKLKQLQSKSIVKPKMAKMVYSNLHKGQAAYTGKVSRSIKFVDKRMKKEIRAEKKREKKYGKRIEKQPKR
;
A
#
# COMPACT_ATOMS: atom_id res chain seq x y z
N MET A 1 7.94 -13.49 8.01
CA MET A 1 9.31 -12.96 8.21
C MET A 1 9.92 -12.75 6.84
N ASN A 2 10.50 -11.58 6.55
CA ASN A 2 11.15 -11.36 5.25
C ASN A 2 12.44 -12.20 5.22
N TYR A 3 12.40 -13.34 4.54
CA TYR A 3 13.53 -14.26 4.40
C TYR A 3 14.78 -13.53 3.87
N GLU A 4 14.59 -12.56 2.96
CA GLU A 4 15.67 -11.74 2.41
C GLU A 4 16.37 -10.84 3.44
N THR A 5 15.65 -10.20 4.35
CA THR A 5 16.29 -9.37 5.40
C THR A 5 17.07 -10.23 6.39
N MET A 6 16.58 -11.44 6.66
CA MET A 6 17.25 -12.40 7.53
C MET A 6 18.53 -12.95 6.88
N LYS A 7 18.53 -13.23 5.57
CA LYS A 7 19.75 -13.62 4.83
C LYS A 7 20.83 -12.53 4.87
N ILE A 8 20.43 -11.28 4.65
CA ILE A 8 21.37 -10.16 4.71
C ILE A 8 21.91 -9.99 6.13
N ALA A 9 21.08 -10.22 7.15
CA ALA A 9 21.53 -10.22 8.55
C ALA A 9 22.54 -11.34 8.84
N MET A 10 22.28 -12.55 8.35
CA MET A 10 23.25 -13.66 8.42
C MET A 10 24.57 -13.28 7.76
N ALA A 11 24.53 -12.81 6.51
CA ALA A 11 25.71 -12.39 5.78
C ALA A 11 26.51 -11.30 6.51
N GLN A 12 25.82 -10.31 7.10
CA GLN A 12 26.46 -9.27 7.91
C GLN A 12 27.09 -9.84 9.18
N SER A 13 26.45 -10.80 9.84
CA SER A 13 26.98 -11.44 11.05
C SER A 13 28.15 -12.40 10.77
N MET A 14 28.23 -12.98 9.57
CA MET A 14 29.38 -13.79 9.13
C MET A 14 30.68 -12.97 9.02
N LEU A 15 30.58 -11.64 8.87
CA LEU A 15 31.76 -10.76 8.87
C LEU A 15 32.54 -10.79 10.19
N ARG A 16 31.89 -11.14 11.31
CA ARG A 16 32.54 -11.25 12.62
C ARG A 16 32.84 -12.71 12.94
N LYS A 17 34.10 -13.02 13.28
CA LYS A 17 34.60 -14.39 13.52
C LYS A 17 33.80 -15.20 14.54
N LYS A 18 33.34 -14.57 15.64
CA LYS A 18 32.58 -15.27 16.70
C LYS A 18 31.17 -15.65 16.24
N SER A 19 30.46 -14.75 15.58
CA SER A 19 29.11 -15.03 15.05
C SER A 19 29.14 -15.93 13.81
N SER A 20 30.21 -15.88 12.99
CA SER A 20 30.41 -16.86 11.91
C SER A 20 30.45 -18.28 12.45
N ARG A 21 31.28 -18.54 13.47
CA ARG A 21 31.37 -19.87 14.12
C ARG A 21 30.05 -20.31 14.75
N ALA A 22 29.33 -19.39 15.40
CA ALA A 22 28.02 -19.69 15.96
C ALA A 22 27.00 -20.05 14.88
N LEU A 23 27.05 -19.38 13.72
CA LEU A 23 26.21 -19.71 12.57
C LEU A 23 26.58 -21.04 11.95
N GLU A 24 27.87 -21.33 11.77
CA GLU A 24 28.39 -22.60 11.29
C GLU A 24 27.93 -23.75 12.19
N GLU A 25 28.07 -23.62 13.51
CA GLU A 25 27.58 -24.59 14.49
C GLU A 25 26.05 -24.76 14.40
N SER A 26 25.31 -23.66 14.28
CA SER A 26 23.85 -23.72 14.13
C SER A 26 23.38 -24.33 12.80
N ALA A 27 24.23 -24.31 11.78
CA ALA A 27 23.92 -24.89 10.47
C ALA A 27 23.89 -26.43 10.54
N PHE A 28 24.73 -27.05 11.37
CA PHE A 28 24.80 -28.50 11.56
C PHE A 28 23.77 -29.05 12.56
N SER A 29 22.59 -28.43 12.67
CA SER A 29 21.52 -28.96 13.53
C SER A 29 20.91 -30.24 12.94
N THR A 30 20.41 -31.13 13.81
CA THR A 30 19.70 -32.37 13.40
C THR A 30 18.51 -32.13 12.45
N ARG A 31 18.00 -30.91 12.37
CA ARG A 31 16.93 -30.50 11.45
C ARG A 31 17.40 -30.18 10.03
N PHE A 32 18.70 -29.95 9.82
CA PHE A 32 19.28 -29.65 8.50
C PHE A 32 19.23 -30.88 7.57
N TYR A 33 19.35 -32.09 8.14
CA TYR A 33 19.29 -33.35 7.40
C TYR A 33 17.88 -33.78 6.96
N ALA A 34 16.83 -33.02 7.32
CA ALA A 34 15.45 -33.31 6.96
C ALA A 34 14.95 -32.52 5.73
N GLN A 35 15.82 -31.69 5.11
CA GLN A 35 15.39 -30.74 4.09
C GLN A 35 15.59 -31.22 2.65
N ASP A 36 16.03 -32.47 2.46
CA ASP A 36 16.18 -33.13 1.15
C ASP A 36 14.82 -33.62 0.57
N ASP A 37 13.70 -33.22 1.17
CA ASP A 37 12.33 -33.64 0.84
C ASP A 37 11.88 -33.29 -0.60
N GLU A 38 12.49 -32.28 -1.24
CA GLU A 38 12.26 -31.97 -2.66
C GLU A 38 12.66 -33.14 -3.59
N GLN A 39 13.55 -34.03 -3.12
CA GLN A 39 14.06 -35.16 -3.88
C GLN A 39 13.10 -36.36 -3.90
N TYR A 40 12.07 -36.38 -3.05
CA TYR A 40 11.17 -37.52 -2.84
C TYR A 40 9.80 -37.37 -3.50
N GLY A 41 9.57 -36.31 -4.29
CA GLY A 41 8.31 -36.14 -5.05
C GLY A 41 7.09 -35.87 -4.17
N LEU A 42 7.25 -35.19 -3.04
CA LEU A 42 6.16 -34.91 -2.11
C LEU A 42 5.18 -33.85 -2.67
N PRO A 43 3.89 -33.89 -2.27
CA PRO A 43 2.93 -32.86 -2.67
C PRO A 43 3.29 -31.45 -2.17
N ASP A 44 3.06 -30.44 -3.01
CA ASP A 44 3.34 -29.02 -2.71
C ASP A 44 2.77 -28.53 -1.37
N TRP A 45 1.59 -29.01 -0.97
CA TRP A 45 0.97 -28.61 0.30
C TRP A 45 1.77 -29.07 1.52
N PHE A 46 2.46 -30.20 1.41
CA PHE A 46 3.31 -30.74 2.48
C PHE A 46 4.58 -29.91 2.60
N VAL A 47 5.27 -29.68 1.47
CA VAL A 47 6.51 -28.88 1.41
C VAL A 47 6.27 -27.46 1.92
N GLN A 48 5.16 -26.83 1.52
CA GLN A 48 4.82 -25.49 2.00
C GLN A 48 4.52 -25.45 3.50
N ASN A 49 3.84 -26.46 4.04
CA ASN A 49 3.52 -26.55 5.46
C ASN A 49 4.78 -26.83 6.30
N GLU A 50 5.66 -27.68 5.80
CA GLU A 50 6.94 -27.95 6.45
C GLU A 50 7.83 -26.71 6.45
N LEU A 51 7.95 -25.99 5.34
CA LEU A 51 8.72 -24.75 5.25
C LEU A 51 8.24 -23.69 6.26
N GLN A 52 6.94 -23.63 6.55
CA GLN A 52 6.41 -22.68 7.53
C GLN A 52 6.73 -23.06 8.98
N ASN A 53 6.71 -24.35 9.30
CA ASN A 53 6.82 -24.84 10.68
C ASN A 53 8.23 -25.30 11.06
N ASN A 54 9.05 -25.70 10.10
CA ASN A 54 10.40 -26.21 10.29
C ASN A 54 11.46 -25.10 10.08
N GLN A 55 11.34 -24.01 10.84
CA GLN A 55 12.33 -22.93 10.82
C GLN A 55 13.28 -23.04 12.02
N PRO A 56 14.58 -23.27 11.81
CA PRO A 56 15.54 -23.33 12.92
C PRO A 56 15.77 -21.94 13.52
N ASN A 57 15.93 -21.89 14.84
CA ASN A 57 16.30 -20.67 15.57
C ASN A 57 17.77 -20.36 15.30
N ARG A 58 18.03 -19.45 14.36
CA ARG A 58 19.38 -19.01 14.01
C ARG A 58 19.89 -18.00 15.06
N PRO A 59 21.20 -17.95 15.38
CA PRO A 59 21.79 -17.01 16.32
C PRO A 59 21.90 -15.59 15.72
N ILE A 60 20.76 -14.97 15.43
CA ILE A 60 20.62 -13.61 14.89
C ILE A 60 19.62 -12.88 15.79
N THR A 61 19.90 -11.62 16.12
CA THR A 61 18.96 -10.84 16.94
C THR A 61 17.83 -10.26 16.10
N ALA A 62 16.67 -10.02 16.73
CA ALA A 62 15.56 -9.33 16.07
C ALA A 62 15.92 -7.87 15.74
N GLU A 63 16.83 -7.27 16.50
CA GLU A 63 17.35 -5.92 16.32
C GLU A 63 18.15 -5.83 15.02
N ASP A 64 19.08 -6.76 14.77
CA ASP A 64 19.87 -6.82 13.53
C ASP A 64 18.96 -6.87 12.28
N VAL A 65 17.89 -7.66 12.35
CA VAL A 65 16.92 -7.78 11.25
C VAL A 65 16.12 -6.49 11.07
N ALA A 66 15.77 -5.80 12.15
CA ALA A 66 15.07 -4.53 12.11
C ALA A 66 15.94 -3.42 11.51
N GLU A 67 17.22 -3.32 11.92
CA GLU A 67 18.17 -2.37 11.36
C GLU A 67 18.34 -2.53 9.84
N ILE A 68 18.50 -3.77 9.37
CA ILE A 68 18.65 -4.06 7.94
C ILE A 68 17.38 -3.72 7.18
N LYS A 69 16.22 -3.98 7.78
CA LYS A 69 14.93 -3.61 7.19
C LYS A 69 14.79 -2.09 7.05
N GLU A 70 15.26 -1.32 8.03
CA GLU A 70 15.28 0.14 7.96
C GLU A 70 16.24 0.64 6.87
N LYS A 71 17.46 0.08 6.80
CA LYS A 71 18.43 0.39 5.72
C LYS A 71 17.86 0.09 4.33
N LEU A 72 17.21 -1.07 4.16
CA LEU A 72 16.55 -1.41 2.89
C LEU A 72 15.38 -0.49 2.57
N LYS A 73 14.62 -0.07 3.58
CA LYS A 73 13.53 0.90 3.41
C LYS A 73 14.07 2.25 2.99
N GLU A 74 15.19 2.70 3.56
CA GLU A 74 15.88 3.91 3.14
C GLU A 74 16.33 3.82 1.68
N ILE A 75 17.06 2.75 1.32
CA ILE A 75 17.51 2.49 -0.05
C ILE A 75 16.34 2.45 -1.04
N ASN A 76 15.24 1.81 -0.67
CA ASN A 76 14.05 1.71 -1.53
C ASN A 76 13.24 3.02 -1.59
N SER A 77 13.28 3.83 -0.53
CA SER A 77 12.63 5.15 -0.51
C SER A 77 13.40 6.19 -1.34
N MET A 78 14.70 5.98 -1.49
CA MET A 78 15.53 6.74 -2.41
C MET A 78 15.24 6.26 -3.84
N PRO A 79 14.72 7.10 -4.75
CA PRO A 79 14.57 6.71 -6.14
C PRO A 79 15.96 6.35 -6.70
N ARG A 80 16.18 5.08 -7.04
CA ARG A 80 17.52 4.50 -7.21
C ARG A 80 18.03 4.70 -8.62
N THR A 81 17.17 4.56 -9.62
CA THR A 81 17.53 4.81 -11.01
C THR A 81 17.33 6.29 -11.37
N LYS A 82 18.15 6.82 -12.28
CA LYS A 82 17.98 8.19 -12.82
C LYS A 82 16.55 8.40 -13.33
N LYS A 83 15.97 7.38 -13.96
CA LYS A 83 14.60 7.40 -14.50
C LYS A 83 13.53 7.50 -13.41
N GLU A 84 13.69 6.81 -12.29
CA GLU A 84 12.78 6.95 -11.14
C GLU A 84 12.89 8.34 -10.51
N ARG A 85 14.13 8.87 -10.37
CA ARG A 85 14.35 10.23 -9.87
C ARG A 85 13.68 11.27 -10.75
N GLU A 86 13.89 11.18 -12.06
CA GLU A 86 13.26 12.06 -13.05
C GLU A 86 11.74 11.93 -13.02
N ALA A 87 11.18 10.71 -12.91
CA ALA A 87 9.74 10.51 -12.82
C ALA A 87 9.14 11.13 -11.55
N VAL A 88 9.80 10.97 -10.39
CA VAL A 88 9.40 11.61 -9.14
C VAL A 88 9.52 13.12 -9.23
N ALA A 89 10.60 13.65 -9.82
CA ALA A 89 10.81 15.08 -10.03
C ALA A 89 9.74 15.67 -10.96
N ARG A 90 9.40 15.00 -12.07
CA ARG A 90 8.30 15.40 -12.97
C ARG A 90 6.96 15.42 -12.24
N LYS A 91 6.66 14.39 -11.43
CA LYS A 91 5.45 14.37 -10.60
C LYS A 91 5.40 15.53 -9.61
N LYS A 92 6.51 15.83 -8.92
CA LYS A 92 6.63 16.98 -8.02
C LYS A 92 6.46 18.30 -8.77
N MET A 93 7.13 18.48 -9.90
CA MET A 93 7.03 19.66 -10.75
C MET A 93 5.58 19.89 -11.19
N HIS A 94 4.89 18.87 -11.70
CA HIS A 94 3.48 18.98 -12.08
C HIS A 94 2.57 19.31 -10.89
N ALA A 95 2.86 18.80 -9.69
CA ALA A 95 2.13 19.16 -8.49
C ALA A 95 2.35 20.64 -8.11
N HIS A 96 3.60 21.11 -8.13
CA HIS A 96 3.95 22.50 -7.87
C HIS A 96 3.35 23.46 -8.91
N GLN A 97 3.39 23.12 -10.19
CA GLN A 97 2.78 23.92 -11.25
C GLN A 97 1.27 24.10 -11.03
N LYS A 98 0.56 23.03 -10.64
CA LYS A 98 -0.87 23.13 -10.31
C LYS A 98 -1.15 24.00 -9.10
N LEU A 99 -0.25 23.98 -8.09
CA LEU A 99 -0.36 24.84 -6.93
C LEU A 99 -0.07 26.31 -7.28
N SER A 100 0.98 26.59 -8.07
CA SER A 100 1.29 27.95 -8.56
C SER A 100 0.13 28.53 -9.34
N GLN A 101 -0.40 27.78 -10.32
CA GLN A 101 -1.56 28.22 -11.10
C GLN A 101 -2.81 28.44 -10.25
N ALA A 102 -3.00 27.65 -9.19
CA ALA A 102 -4.09 27.87 -8.26
C ALA A 102 -3.86 29.15 -7.46
N GLN A 103 -2.65 29.39 -6.97
CA GLN A 103 -2.27 30.61 -6.24
C GLN A 103 -2.44 31.86 -7.11
N GLU A 104 -1.94 31.86 -8.34
CA GLU A 104 -2.11 32.94 -9.33
C GLU A 104 -3.60 33.24 -9.54
N LYS A 105 -4.43 32.22 -9.82
CA LYS A 105 -5.88 32.38 -9.98
C LYS A 105 -6.57 32.89 -8.71
N THR A 106 -6.09 32.52 -7.52
CA THR A 106 -6.63 33.08 -6.28
C THR A 106 -6.26 34.54 -6.11
N GLN A 107 -5.03 34.94 -6.42
CA GLN A 107 -4.58 36.32 -6.36
C GLN A 107 -5.35 37.20 -7.36
N GLU A 108 -5.56 36.72 -8.59
CA GLU A 108 -6.37 37.41 -9.60
C GLU A 108 -7.80 37.70 -9.11
N ILE A 109 -8.44 36.76 -8.41
CA ILE A 109 -9.81 36.95 -7.89
C ILE A 109 -9.83 37.93 -6.72
N ILE A 110 -8.80 37.91 -5.88
CA ILE A 110 -8.67 38.82 -4.74
C ILE A 110 -8.50 40.27 -5.25
N ASN A 111 -7.65 40.45 -6.27
CA ASN A 111 -7.26 41.76 -6.81
C ASN A 111 -8.33 42.39 -7.74
N ARG A 112 -9.34 41.64 -8.19
CA ARG A 112 -10.44 42.23 -8.97
C ARG A 112 -11.31 43.14 -8.10
N GLU A 113 -11.40 44.41 -8.46
CA GLU A 113 -12.20 45.41 -7.74
C GLU A 113 -13.69 45.36 -8.12
N ASP A 114 -14.02 44.85 -9.30
CA ASP A 114 -15.40 44.75 -9.83
C ASP A 114 -16.31 43.76 -9.06
N LEU A 115 -15.76 42.98 -8.13
CA LEU A 115 -16.47 41.90 -7.45
C LEU A 115 -16.71 42.22 -5.97
N SER A 116 -17.95 42.04 -5.53
CA SER A 116 -18.27 42.06 -4.09
C SER A 116 -17.52 40.95 -3.35
N GLU A 117 -17.14 41.20 -2.10
CA GLU A 117 -16.43 40.24 -1.23
C GLU A 117 -17.15 38.88 -1.16
N ARG A 118 -18.49 38.89 -1.12
CA ARG A 118 -19.30 37.66 -1.11
C ARG A 118 -19.09 36.83 -2.38
N GLU A 119 -18.91 37.47 -3.52
CA GLU A 119 -18.67 36.81 -4.80
C GLU A 119 -17.23 36.32 -4.92
N LYS A 120 -16.25 37.09 -4.41
CA LYS A 120 -14.85 36.64 -4.28
C LYS A 120 -14.78 35.34 -3.49
N ILE A 121 -15.47 35.26 -2.35
CA ILE A 121 -15.53 34.04 -1.52
C ILE A 121 -16.16 32.86 -2.28
N LYS A 122 -17.25 33.08 -3.02
CA LYS A 122 -17.88 32.02 -3.83
C LYS A 122 -16.92 31.49 -4.91
N LYS A 123 -16.22 32.37 -5.61
CA LYS A 123 -15.25 32.02 -6.65
C LYS A 123 -14.02 31.29 -6.09
N LEU A 124 -13.50 31.75 -4.94
CA LEU A 124 -12.41 31.08 -4.21
C LEU A 124 -12.80 29.65 -3.79
N LYS A 125 -14.00 29.45 -3.22
CA LYS A 125 -14.53 28.11 -2.88
C LYS A 125 -14.64 27.22 -4.11
N GLN A 126 -15.07 27.78 -5.25
CA GLN A 126 -15.17 27.03 -6.49
C GLN A 126 -13.79 26.61 -7.02
N LEU A 127 -12.79 27.49 -6.98
CA LEU A 127 -11.40 27.14 -7.33
C LEU A 127 -10.83 26.05 -6.42
N GLN A 128 -11.02 26.18 -5.10
CA GLN A 128 -10.59 25.18 -4.13
C GLN A 128 -11.23 23.82 -4.39
N SER A 129 -12.53 23.80 -4.73
CA SER A 129 -13.24 22.55 -5.05
C SER A 129 -12.71 21.86 -6.31
N LYS A 130 -12.13 22.62 -7.25
CA LYS A 130 -11.54 22.11 -8.50
C LYS A 130 -10.09 21.64 -8.31
N SER A 131 -9.32 22.23 -7.38
CA SER A 131 -7.94 21.83 -7.10
C SER A 131 -7.84 20.54 -6.28
N ILE A 132 -8.85 20.27 -5.44
CA ILE A 132 -8.94 19.02 -4.70
C ILE A 132 -9.32 17.89 -5.67
N VAL A 133 -8.36 17.03 -6.01
CA VAL A 133 -8.62 15.80 -6.77
C VAL A 133 -9.47 14.88 -5.91
N LYS A 134 -10.79 14.93 -6.10
CA LYS A 134 -11.70 13.96 -5.47
C LYS A 134 -11.47 12.59 -6.11
N PRO A 135 -11.36 11.51 -5.32
CA PRO A 135 -11.35 10.17 -5.90
C PRO A 135 -12.63 9.99 -6.72
N LYS A 136 -12.51 9.50 -7.96
CA LYS A 136 -13.67 9.24 -8.83
C LYS A 136 -14.59 8.28 -8.08
N MET A 137 -15.73 8.78 -7.59
CA MET A 137 -16.67 7.95 -6.87
C MET A 137 -17.29 6.97 -7.87
N ALA A 138 -17.13 5.68 -7.63
CA ALA A 138 -17.76 4.67 -8.45
C ALA A 138 -19.28 4.82 -8.35
N LYS A 139 -19.98 5.02 -9.47
CA LYS A 139 -21.44 5.03 -9.52
C LYS A 139 -21.92 3.61 -9.23
N MET A 140 -22.61 3.43 -8.11
CA MET A 140 -23.18 2.12 -7.76
C MET A 140 -24.44 1.87 -8.56
N VAL A 141 -24.46 0.80 -9.35
CA VAL A 141 -25.62 0.37 -10.13
C VAL A 141 -26.10 -0.95 -9.58
N TYR A 142 -27.43 -1.09 -9.42
CA TYR A 142 -28.03 -2.34 -9.01
C TYR A 142 -28.05 -3.31 -10.20
N SER A 143 -27.39 -4.46 -10.06
CA SER A 143 -27.54 -5.58 -10.99
C SER A 143 -28.50 -6.61 -10.41
N ASN A 144 -29.45 -7.10 -11.20
CA ASN A 144 -30.26 -8.24 -10.79
C ASN A 144 -29.35 -9.47 -10.63
N LEU A 145 -29.66 -10.30 -9.63
CA LEU A 145 -28.87 -11.44 -9.11
C LEU A 145 -28.34 -12.42 -10.18
N HIS A 146 -28.94 -12.42 -11.38
CA HIS A 146 -28.59 -13.35 -12.48
C HIS A 146 -28.21 -12.66 -13.80
N LYS A 147 -28.23 -11.32 -13.86
CA LYS A 147 -27.98 -10.59 -15.12
C LYS A 147 -26.84 -9.58 -15.07
N GLY A 148 -26.19 -9.41 -13.92
CA GLY A 148 -24.89 -8.75 -13.78
C GLY A 148 -24.70 -7.48 -14.64
N GLN A 149 -23.59 -7.44 -15.36
CA GLN A 149 -23.26 -6.40 -16.34
C GLN A 149 -24.11 -6.49 -17.62
N ALA A 150 -24.59 -7.68 -17.98
CA ALA A 150 -25.28 -7.95 -19.24
C ALA A 150 -26.68 -7.33 -19.33
N ALA A 151 -27.37 -7.10 -18.21
CA ALA A 151 -28.66 -6.38 -18.19
C ALA A 151 -28.53 -4.85 -18.10
N TYR A 152 -27.32 -4.31 -17.97
CA TYR A 152 -27.13 -2.87 -17.88
C TYR A 152 -27.11 -2.25 -19.28
N THR A 153 -28.11 -1.43 -19.59
CA THR A 153 -28.28 -0.79 -20.89
C THR A 153 -27.38 0.42 -21.12
N GLY A 154 -26.66 0.88 -20.08
CA GLY A 154 -25.73 2.00 -20.17
C GLY A 154 -24.31 1.57 -20.53
N LYS A 155 -23.47 2.53 -20.92
CA LYS A 155 -22.04 2.28 -21.15
C LYS A 155 -21.37 1.78 -19.86
N VAL A 156 -20.88 0.56 -19.88
CA VAL A 156 -20.11 0.00 -18.77
C VAL A 156 -18.75 0.69 -18.74
N SER A 157 -18.37 1.23 -17.58
CA SER A 157 -17.07 1.87 -17.40
C SER A 157 -16.45 1.43 -16.07
N ARG A 158 -15.12 1.59 -15.95
CA ARG A 158 -14.38 1.39 -14.69
C ARG A 158 -14.87 2.25 -13.53
N SER A 159 -15.66 3.30 -13.80
CA SER A 159 -16.27 4.17 -12.80
C SER A 159 -17.63 3.66 -12.31
N ILE A 160 -18.09 2.49 -12.75
CA ILE A 160 -19.37 1.91 -12.33
C ILE A 160 -19.08 0.64 -11.53
N LYS A 161 -19.67 0.53 -10.34
CA LYS A 161 -19.62 -0.69 -9.51
C LYS A 161 -21.00 -1.32 -9.52
N PHE A 162 -21.12 -2.53 -10.07
CA PHE A 162 -22.33 -3.31 -9.96
C PHE A 162 -22.44 -3.89 -8.55
N VAL A 163 -23.57 -3.68 -7.92
CA VAL A 163 -23.82 -4.04 -6.52
C VAL A 163 -25.09 -4.86 -6.46
N ASP A 164 -24.98 -6.06 -5.90
CA ASP A 164 -26.11 -6.94 -5.68
C ASP A 164 -26.88 -6.61 -4.38
N LYS A 165 -28.05 -7.22 -4.15
CA LYS A 165 -28.95 -6.93 -3.02
C LYS A 165 -28.25 -7.09 -1.67
N ARG A 166 -27.43 -8.15 -1.51
CA ARG A 166 -26.65 -8.41 -0.28
C ARG A 166 -25.62 -7.31 -0.05
N MET A 167 -24.80 -7.02 -1.05
CA MET A 167 -23.76 -5.98 -0.98
C MET A 167 -24.36 -4.58 -0.73
N LYS A 168 -25.54 -4.28 -1.28
CA LYS A 168 -26.29 -3.05 -0.99
C LYS A 168 -26.74 -2.98 0.47
N LYS A 169 -27.17 -4.11 1.04
CA LYS A 169 -27.55 -4.21 2.47
C LYS A 169 -26.33 -3.95 3.36
N GLU A 170 -25.19 -4.55 3.03
CA GLU A 170 -23.93 -4.39 3.77
C GLU A 170 -23.42 -2.94 3.72
N ILE A 171 -23.33 -2.32 2.53
CA ILE A 171 -22.93 -0.91 2.37
C ILE A 171 -23.87 0.05 3.12
N ARG A 172 -25.18 -0.24 3.12
CA ARG A 172 -26.16 0.57 3.86
C ARG A 172 -25.98 0.43 5.37
N ALA A 173 -25.76 -0.79 5.86
CA ALA A 173 -25.50 -1.04 7.27
C ALA A 173 -24.19 -0.36 7.71
N GLU A 174 -23.14 -0.46 6.89
CA GLU A 174 -21.85 0.19 7.11
C GLU A 174 -22.00 1.72 7.22
N LYS A 175 -22.68 2.36 6.27
CA LYS A 175 -22.97 3.82 6.33
C LYS A 175 -23.77 4.20 7.58
N LYS A 176 -24.72 3.36 8.01
CA LYS A 176 -25.51 3.60 9.24
C LYS A 176 -24.62 3.52 10.48
N ARG A 177 -23.69 2.55 10.54
CA ARG A 177 -22.69 2.47 11.61
C ARG A 177 -21.74 3.67 11.59
N GLU A 178 -21.24 4.05 10.42
CA GLU A 178 -20.32 5.18 10.25
C GLU A 178 -20.94 6.50 10.73
N LYS A 179 -22.23 6.73 10.43
CA LYS A 179 -22.97 7.88 10.95
C LYS A 179 -23.16 7.85 12.47
N LYS A 180 -23.34 6.67 13.06
CA LYS A 180 -23.63 6.52 14.50
C LYS A 180 -22.37 6.53 15.37
N TYR A 181 -21.27 5.97 14.88
CA TYR A 181 -20.05 5.73 15.66
C TYR A 181 -18.80 6.41 15.08
N GLY A 182 -18.94 7.19 14.00
CA GLY A 182 -17.81 7.72 13.25
C GLY A 182 -17.08 6.65 12.43
N LYS A 183 -16.11 7.06 11.60
CA LYS A 183 -15.19 6.11 10.95
C LYS A 183 -14.31 5.48 12.02
N ARG A 184 -14.46 4.17 12.26
CA ARG A 184 -13.45 3.42 13.00
C ARG A 184 -12.15 3.48 12.20
N ILE A 185 -11.12 4.10 12.78
CA ILE A 185 -9.75 3.92 12.32
C ILE A 185 -9.43 2.46 12.63
N GLU A 186 -9.52 1.58 11.64
CA GLU A 186 -9.00 0.22 11.76
C GLU A 186 -7.51 0.34 12.00
N LYS A 187 -7.11 0.21 13.27
CA LYS A 187 -5.72 -0.05 13.63
C LYS A 187 -5.38 -1.37 12.95
N GLN A 188 -4.55 -1.32 11.92
CA GLN A 188 -4.00 -2.52 11.29
C GLN A 188 -3.51 -3.46 12.41
N PRO A 189 -3.80 -4.77 12.35
CA PRO A 189 -3.22 -5.70 13.31
C PRO A 189 -1.72 -5.52 13.25
N LYS A 190 -1.11 -5.20 14.39
CA LYS A 190 0.35 -5.16 14.52
C LYS A 190 0.84 -6.58 14.17
N ARG A 191 1.34 -6.72 12.94
CA ARG A 191 2.13 -7.88 12.52
C ARG A 191 3.51 -7.82 13.14
#